data_AF-A0A7Y3HRS2-F1
#
_entry.id   AF-A0A7Y3HRS2-F1
#
_cell.length_a   1.000
_cell.length_b   1.000
_cell.length_c   1.000
_cell.angle_alpha   90.00
_cell.angle_beta   90.00
_cell.angle_gamma   90.00
#
_symmetry.space_group_name_H-M   'P 1'
#
loop_
_entity.id
_entity.type
_entity.pdbx_description
1 polymer ?
#
loop_
_entity_poly.entity_id
_entity_poly.type
_entity_poly.pdbx_seq_one_letter_code
_entity_poly.pdbx_strand_id
1 'polypeptide(L)'
;MNSSTMVTIGTFDGVHIGHRKILEHLINIAEQSGLKSTVLTFFPHPRMVLQKDTDIKMLNTVEEKKQILDALGLNYLIVHPFTKEFSRLSAIAFVRDILVN
;
A
#
# COMPACT_ATOMS: atom_id res chain seq x y z
N MET A 1 18.43 3.88 -5.32
CA MET A 1 18.62 2.70 -4.45
C MET A 1 17.93 1.54 -5.12
N ASN A 2 18.66 0.55 -5.65
CA ASN A 2 18.11 -0.74 -6.08
C ASN A 2 18.34 -1.72 -4.93
N SER A 3 17.37 -1.86 -4.03
CA SER A 3 17.38 -2.88 -2.99
C SER A 3 16.13 -3.72 -3.13
N SER A 4 16.27 -5.04 -3.11
CA SER A 4 15.13 -5.95 -3.04
C SER A 4 14.29 -5.64 -1.79
N THR A 5 12.97 -5.75 -1.92
CA THR A 5 12.00 -5.45 -0.85
C THR A 5 10.97 -6.56 -0.72
N MET A 6 10.45 -6.74 0.49
CA MET A 6 9.22 -7.50 0.70
C MET A 6 8.05 -6.51 0.62
N VAL A 7 7.09 -6.77 -0.27
CA VAL A 7 6.00 -5.82 -0.55
C VAL A 7 4.64 -6.42 -0.21
N THR A 8 3.75 -5.60 0.34
CA THR A 8 2.31 -5.85 0.35
C THR A 8 1.57 -4.70 -0.32
N ILE A 9 0.37 -4.96 -0.81
CA ILE A 9 -0.40 -4.03 -1.65
C ILE A 9 -1.81 -3.93 -1.09
N GLY A 10 -2.29 -2.71 -0.87
CA GLY A 10 -3.64 -2.51 -0.35
C GLY A 10 -3.96 -1.06 -0.03
N THR A 11 -5.25 -0.78 0.18
CA THR A 11 -5.68 0.56 0.59
C THR A 11 -5.35 0.86 2.04
N PHE A 12 -5.30 -0.16 2.92
CA PHE A 12 -4.93 -0.06 4.34
C PHE A 12 -5.63 1.09 5.08
N ASP A 13 -6.87 1.42 4.69
CA ASP A 13 -7.65 2.44 5.39
C ASP A 13 -8.06 1.94 6.79
N GLY A 14 -7.92 2.79 7.80
CA GLY A 14 -8.20 2.47 9.20
C GLY A 14 -7.21 1.53 9.91
N VAL A 15 -6.29 0.88 9.18
CA VAL A 15 -5.28 -0.07 9.69
C VAL A 15 -5.83 -0.98 10.81
N HIS A 16 -7.01 -1.57 10.56
CA HIS A 16 -7.72 -2.40 11.52
C HIS A 16 -6.97 -3.72 11.81
N ILE A 17 -7.46 -4.52 12.76
CA ILE A 17 -6.81 -5.77 13.21
C ILE A 17 -6.39 -6.72 12.07
N GLY A 18 -7.20 -6.86 11.02
CA GLY A 18 -6.83 -7.66 9.84
C GLY A 18 -5.60 -7.12 9.09
N HIS A 19 -5.55 -5.80 8.85
CA HIS A 19 -4.41 -5.14 8.24
C HIS A 19 -3.16 -5.28 9.11
N ARG A 20 -3.28 -5.11 10.43
CA ARG A 20 -2.15 -5.25 11.36
C ARG A 20 -1.49 -6.62 11.26
N LYS A 21 -2.28 -7.71 11.20
CA LYS A 21 -1.72 -9.06 11.02
C LYS A 21 -0.90 -9.21 9.74
N ILE A 22 -1.35 -8.63 8.62
CA ILE A 22 -0.62 -8.66 7.35
C ILE A 22 0.68 -7.85 7.46
N LEU A 23 0.61 -6.67 8.06
CA LEU A 23 1.73 -5.74 8.20
C LEU A 23 2.80 -6.27 9.15
N GLU A 24 2.40 -6.80 10.32
CA GLU A 24 3.30 -7.44 11.28
C GLU A 24 4.00 -8.65 10.64
N HIS A 25 3.26 -9.47 9.90
CA HIS A 25 3.84 -10.60 9.17
C HIS A 25 4.85 -10.15 8.11
N LEU A 26 4.50 -9.12 7.32
CA LEU A 26 5.40 -8.53 6.33
C LEU A 26 6.70 -8.02 6.96
N ILE A 27 6.58 -7.25 8.04
CA ILE A 27 7.72 -6.64 8.74
C ILE A 27 8.63 -7.73 9.31
N ASN A 28 8.05 -8.73 9.98
CA ASN A 28 8.81 -9.84 10.55
C ASN A 28 9.56 -10.64 9.47
N ILE A 29 8.92 -10.99 8.35
CA ILE A 29 9.58 -11.72 7.26
C ILE A 29 10.66 -10.87 6.59
N ALA A 30 10.40 -9.58 6.37
CA ALA A 30 11.36 -8.67 5.76
C ALA A 30 12.62 -8.59 6.62
N GLU A 31 12.47 -8.39 7.93
CA GLU A 31 13.57 -8.35 8.88
C GLU A 31 14.37 -9.66 8.89
N GLN A 32 13.71 -10.81 9.00
CA GLN A 32 14.36 -12.13 8.97
C GLN A 32 15.10 -12.40 7.67
N SER A 33 14.64 -11.81 6.55
CA SER A 33 15.24 -11.97 5.23
C SER A 33 16.29 -10.90 4.92
N GLY A 34 16.54 -9.94 5.82
CA GLY A 34 17.41 -8.80 5.56
C GLY A 34 16.88 -7.85 4.47
N LEU A 35 15.57 -7.88 4.19
CA LEU A 35 14.89 -7.05 3.20
C LEU A 35 14.15 -5.88 3.85
N LYS A 36 13.79 -4.88 3.06
CA LYS A 36 12.98 -3.75 3.53
C LYS A 36 11.48 -4.03 3.35
N SER A 37 10.71 -3.86 4.43
CA SER A 37 9.26 -3.97 4.41
C SER A 37 8.64 -2.78 3.71
N THR A 38 7.81 -3.04 2.70
CA THR A 38 7.25 -2.00 1.83
C THR A 38 5.73 -2.18 1.67
N VAL A 39 4.98 -1.10 1.86
CA VAL A 39 3.55 -1.05 1.54
C VAL A 39 3.37 -0.19 0.29
N LEU A 40 2.75 -0.77 -0.74
CA LEU A 40 2.20 -0.02 -1.85
C LEU A 40 0.72 0.26 -1.59
N THR A 41 0.37 1.53 -1.44
CA THR A 41 -1.01 2.00 -1.26
C THR A 41 -1.37 3.04 -2.31
N PHE A 42 -2.62 3.49 -2.28
CA PHE A 42 -3.22 4.28 -3.34
C PHE A 42 -3.92 5.52 -2.80
N PHE A 43 -3.68 6.67 -3.43
CA PHE A 43 -4.45 7.88 -3.18
C PHE A 43 -4.70 8.65 -4.48
N PRO A 44 -5.90 9.18 -4.75
CA PRO A 44 -7.14 9.02 -3.99
C PRO A 44 -7.57 7.55 -3.87
N HIS A 45 -8.46 7.24 -2.92
CA HIS A 45 -8.93 5.87 -2.72
C HIS A 45 -9.59 5.35 -4.01
N PRO A 46 -9.36 4.08 -4.45
CA PRO A 46 -9.85 3.58 -5.74
C PRO A 46 -11.33 3.84 -6.01
N ARG A 47 -12.17 3.66 -4.97
CA ARG A 47 -13.61 3.93 -5.07
C ARG A 47 -13.94 5.40 -5.35
N MET A 48 -13.16 6.37 -4.86
CA MET A 48 -13.36 7.80 -5.15
C MET A 48 -13.15 8.12 -6.64
N VAL A 49 -12.40 7.28 -7.36
CA VAL A 49 -12.06 7.47 -8.77
C VAL A 49 -13.01 6.71 -9.69
N LEU A 50 -13.41 5.52 -9.26
CA LEU A 50 -14.20 4.59 -10.05
C LEU A 50 -15.71 4.78 -9.86
N GLN A 51 -16.16 5.31 -8.73
CA GLN A 51 -17.58 5.51 -8.42
C GLN A 51 -17.92 7.00 -8.55
N LYS A 52 -19.01 7.33 -9.27
CA LYS A 52 -19.38 8.72 -9.59
C LYS A 52 -20.02 9.48 -8.43
N ASP A 53 -20.55 8.80 -7.42
CA ASP A 53 -21.30 9.41 -6.30
C ASP A 53 -20.99 8.69 -4.98
N THR A 54 -19.77 8.88 -4.48
CA THR A 54 -19.36 8.27 -3.20
C THR A 54 -18.98 9.32 -2.18
N ASP A 55 -19.82 9.50 -1.15
CA ASP A 55 -19.43 10.13 0.13
C ASP A 55 -18.60 9.13 0.96
N ILE A 56 -17.44 8.74 0.43
CA ILE A 56 -16.51 7.86 1.15
C ILE A 56 -15.83 8.68 2.23
N LYS A 57 -16.10 8.29 3.47
CA LYS A 57 -15.38 8.78 4.64
C LYS A 57 -14.21 7.85 4.88
N MET A 58 -13.02 8.40 4.66
CA MET A 58 -11.77 7.71 5.00
C MET A 58 -11.65 7.61 6.51
N LEU A 59 -11.24 6.44 7.01
CA LEU A 59 -10.97 6.25 8.44
C LEU A 59 -9.65 6.93 8.84
N ASN A 60 -8.68 6.99 7.93
CA ASN A 60 -7.45 7.74 8.12
C ASN A 60 -7.12 8.61 6.91
N THR A 61 -6.54 9.78 7.18
CA THR A 61 -5.77 10.54 6.22
C THR A 61 -4.50 9.78 5.82
N VAL A 62 -3.85 10.19 4.72
CA VAL A 62 -2.56 9.61 4.31
C VAL A 62 -1.49 9.83 5.38
N GLU A 63 -1.48 10.98 6.06
CA GLU A 63 -0.48 11.27 7.09
C GLU A 63 -0.71 10.44 8.37
N GLU A 64 -1.96 10.28 8.82
CA GLU A 64 -2.28 9.39 9.95
C GLU A 64 -1.89 7.94 9.64
N LYS A 65 -2.18 7.47 8.42
CA LYS A 65 -1.76 6.13 7.99
C LYS A 65 -0.24 5.99 8.03
N LYS A 66 0.49 6.98 7.54
CA LYS A 66 1.96 7.00 7.58
C LYS A 66 2.47 6.92 9.01
N GLN A 67 1.91 7.70 9.95
CA GLN A 67 2.28 7.65 11.37
C GLN A 67 2.01 6.27 11.99
N ILE A 68 0.85 5.67 11.70
CA ILE A 68 0.52 4.32 12.19
C ILE A 68 1.51 3.29 11.65
N LEU A 69 1.83 3.34 10.36
CA LEU A 69 2.74 2.38 9.72
C LEU A 69 4.20 2.56 10.16
N ASP A 70 4.63 3.80 10.36
CA ASP A 70 5.96 4.12 10.93
C ASP A 70 6.09 3.56 12.35
N ALA A 71 5.06 3.76 13.18
CA ALA A 71 5.02 3.20 14.54
C ALA A 71 5.01 1.67 14.58
N LEU A 72 4.56 1.00 13.53
CA LEU A 72 4.63 -0.47 13.39
C LEU A 72 6.03 -0.95 12.94
N GLY A 73 6.92 -0.06 12.50
CA GLY A 73 8.25 -0.41 12.02
C GLY A 73 8.33 -0.66 10.50
N LEU A 74 7.37 -0.18 9.71
CA LEU A 74 7.43 -0.26 8.25
C LEU A 74 8.60 0.56 7.71
N ASN A 75 9.39 0.02 6.77
CA ASN A 75 10.51 0.77 6.21
C ASN A 75 10.08 1.77 5.12
N TYR A 76 9.18 1.36 4.22
CA TYR A 76 8.75 2.20 3.11
C TYR A 76 7.23 2.18 2.92
N LEU A 77 6.64 3.36 2.83
CA LEU A 77 5.26 3.57 2.38
C LEU A 77 5.29 4.25 1.00
N ILE A 78 4.84 3.55 -0.02
CA ILE A 78 4.67 4.09 -1.37
C ILE A 78 3.20 4.43 -1.57
N VAL A 79 2.90 5.71 -1.79
CA VAL A 79 1.55 6.17 -2.11
C VAL A 79 1.48 6.46 -3.61
N HIS A 80 0.89 5.55 -4.37
CA HIS A 80 0.76 5.68 -5.81
C HIS A 80 -0.52 6.42 -6.19
N PRO A 81 -0.48 7.36 -7.16
CA PRO A 81 -1.69 8.01 -7.67
C PRO A 81 -2.66 6.99 -8.27
N PHE A 82 -3.86 6.86 -7.70
CA PHE A 82 -4.89 6.03 -8.34
C PHE A 82 -5.65 6.84 -9.38
N THR A 83 -5.49 6.49 -10.65
CA THR A 83 -6.19 7.14 -11.76
C THR A 83 -7.04 6.14 -12.52
N LYS A 84 -7.98 6.63 -13.35
CA LYS A 84 -8.74 5.76 -14.26
C LYS A 84 -7.84 5.03 -15.25
N GLU A 85 -6.74 5.63 -15.66
CA GLU A 85 -5.75 4.99 -16.52
C GLU A 85 -5.03 3.86 -15.78
N PHE A 86 -4.55 4.13 -14.57
CA PHE A 86 -3.90 3.13 -13.72
C PHE A 86 -4.84 1.94 -13.45
N SER A 87 -6.13 2.18 -13.19
CA SER A 87 -7.11 1.11 -12.98
C SER A 87 -7.35 0.19 -14.17
N ARG A 88 -6.90 0.59 -15.37
CA ARG A 88 -7.04 -0.19 -16.61
C ARG A 88 -5.82 -1.04 -16.91
N LEU A 89 -4.75 -0.96 -16.10
CA LEU A 89 -3.62 -1.86 -16.22
C LEU A 89 -4.09 -3.31 -16.04
N SER A 90 -3.63 -4.18 -16.93
CA SER A 90 -3.81 -5.61 -16.73
C SER A 90 -2.97 -6.07 -15.53
N ALA A 91 -3.36 -7.18 -14.90
CA ALA A 91 -2.58 -7.76 -13.80
C ALA A 91 -1.12 -8.02 -14.20
N ILE A 92 -0.88 -8.47 -15.46
CA ILE A 92 0.45 -8.73 -15.99
C ILE A 92 1.26 -7.42 -16.10
N ALA A 93 0.66 -6.37 -16.67
CA ALA A 93 1.32 -5.07 -16.79
C ALA A 93 1.62 -4.47 -15.41
N PHE A 94 0.68 -4.58 -14.47
CA PHE A 94 0.89 -4.13 -13.10
C PHE A 94 2.07 -4.85 -12.43
N VAL A 95 2.12 -6.19 -12.50
CA VAL A 95 3.25 -6.94 -11.93
C VAL A 95 4.56 -6.54 -12.61
N ARG A 96 4.62 -6.60 -13.94
CA ARG A 96 5.83 -6.33 -14.71
C ARG A 96 6.34 -4.91 -14.49
N ASP A 97 5.49 -3.90 -14.68
CA ASP A 97 5.91 -2.50 -14.80
C ASP A 97 5.98 -1.77 -13.46
N ILE A 98 5.26 -2.26 -12.43
CA ILE A 98 5.19 -1.60 -11.11
C ILE A 98 5.94 -2.37 -10.02
N LEU A 99 5.93 -3.71 -10.05
CA LEU A 99 6.48 -4.51 -8.94
C LEU A 99 7.88 -5.06 -9.18
N VAL A 100 8.25 -5.37 -10.43
CA VAL A 100 9.50 -6.12 -10.73
C VAL A 100 10.43 -5.45 -11.74
N ASN A 101 10.04 -4.32 -12.32
CA ASN A 101 10.81 -3.66 -13.38
C ASN A 101 12.11 -3.01 -12.88
#